data_AF-A0ABD2RF85-F1
#
_entry.id   AF-A0ABD2RF85-F1
#
_cell.length_a   1.000
_cell.length_b   1.000
_cell.length_c   1.000
_cell.angle_alpha   90.00
_cell.angle_beta   90.00
_cell.angle_gamma   90.00
#
_symmetry.space_group_name_H-M   'P 1'
#
loop_
_entity.id
_entity.type
_entity.pdbx_description
1 polymer ?
#
loop_
_entity_poly.entity_id
_entity_poly.type
_entity_poly.pdbx_seq_one_letter_code
_entity_poly.pdbx_strand_id
1 'polypeptide(L)'
;MAATALLSSPPLPSSSNPSILSTPLKKQSKILWNQKKCGKFRVCSEFCKEPTTQYGVSRRDLTFIALSSSLSLIFPFSGLTAEEELKMGSSVDDINAYSYLYPIELPSKKFVFKWVETRKPERYSSAAPLSPDARLRIVSERVDIIDNLIISVSIGPPSSQLLKSKEKSTWSAKDVADSVLSDKSALRVTSTQRLAESSLLDAHASVIDGESYWYYDYLVRKSPTKAAAQESNLFRHYVASTAERDGYLYTLSASTLGKQWERMGPSLEKTVASFRLLPPTESYVPPYKDPWRFW
;
A
#
# COMPACT_ATOMS: atom_id res chain seq x y z
N MET A 1 16.97 -49.18 52.71
CA MET A 1 15.59 -49.59 53.07
C MET A 1 14.64 -48.76 52.23
N ALA A 2 13.73 -49.44 51.55
CA ALA A 2 12.89 -48.92 50.47
C ALA A 2 11.78 -47.97 50.95
N ALA A 3 11.41 -47.01 50.11
CA ALA A 3 10.09 -46.40 50.14
C ALA A 3 9.62 -46.11 48.70
N THR A 4 8.58 -46.82 48.34
CA THR A 4 7.87 -46.92 47.07
C THR A 4 7.07 -45.67 46.71
N ALA A 5 7.00 -45.40 45.41
CA ALA A 5 6.12 -44.42 44.78
C ALA A 5 4.66 -44.88 44.79
N LEU A 6 3.72 -43.94 44.92
CA LEU A 6 2.35 -44.08 44.45
C LEU A 6 1.91 -42.79 43.75
N LEU A 7 1.53 -42.95 42.48
CA LEU A 7 0.91 -41.94 41.63
C LEU A 7 -0.53 -41.65 42.09
N SER A 8 -0.93 -40.38 42.04
CA SER A 8 -2.34 -39.98 42.05
C SER A 8 -2.58 -38.98 40.93
N SER A 9 -3.33 -39.41 39.91
CA SER A 9 -3.79 -38.59 38.78
C SER A 9 -4.92 -37.65 39.22
N PRO A 10 -4.97 -36.39 38.74
CA PRO A 10 -6.14 -35.53 38.87
C PRO A 10 -7.17 -35.76 37.73
N PRO A 11 -8.47 -35.50 37.97
CA PRO A 11 -9.55 -35.86 37.04
C PRO A 11 -9.80 -34.82 35.92
N LEU A 12 -10.32 -35.30 34.79
CA LEU A 12 -10.81 -34.47 33.67
C LEU A 12 -12.06 -33.64 34.08
N PRO A 13 -12.22 -32.40 33.58
CA PRO A 13 -13.48 -31.67 33.68
C PRO A 13 -14.45 -32.05 32.55
N SER A 14 -15.69 -32.33 32.98
CA SER A 14 -16.87 -32.67 32.18
C SER A 14 -17.39 -31.50 31.34
N SER A 15 -17.70 -31.76 30.07
CA SER A 15 -18.40 -30.84 29.18
C SER A 15 -19.89 -30.73 29.54
N SER A 16 -20.37 -29.53 29.82
CA SER A 16 -21.80 -29.23 29.87
C SER A 16 -22.12 -28.12 28.86
N ASN A 17 -22.74 -28.52 27.74
CA ASN A 17 -23.40 -27.62 26.80
C ASN A 17 -24.73 -27.13 27.40
N PRO A 18 -25.05 -25.84 27.37
CA PRO A 18 -26.43 -25.37 27.41
C PRO A 18 -26.94 -25.14 25.99
N SER A 19 -27.93 -25.94 25.61
CA SER A 19 -28.79 -25.75 24.44
C SER A 19 -29.58 -24.44 24.59
N ILE A 20 -29.31 -23.48 23.71
CA ILE A 20 -30.14 -22.26 23.58
C ILE A 20 -31.07 -22.42 22.37
N LEU A 21 -32.33 -22.29 22.70
CA LEU A 21 -33.55 -22.30 21.92
C LEU A 21 -33.47 -21.40 20.67
N SER A 22 -33.75 -21.99 19.51
CA SER A 22 -33.89 -21.28 18.22
C SER A 22 -35.31 -20.72 18.07
N THR A 23 -35.44 -19.40 18.11
CA THR A 23 -36.65 -18.69 17.65
C THR A 23 -36.48 -18.23 16.19
N PRO A 24 -37.48 -18.43 15.31
CA PRO A 24 -37.36 -18.12 13.89
C PRO A 24 -37.74 -16.66 13.61
N LEU A 25 -36.79 -15.82 13.18
CA LEU A 25 -37.10 -14.50 12.64
C LEU A 25 -37.30 -14.57 11.12
N LYS A 26 -38.56 -14.63 10.71
CA LYS A 26 -39.00 -14.33 9.34
C LYS A 26 -38.82 -12.83 9.07
N LYS A 27 -38.05 -12.48 8.03
CA LYS A 27 -38.43 -11.53 6.97
C LYS A 27 -37.31 -11.44 5.92
N GLN A 28 -37.50 -12.16 4.81
CA GLN A 28 -36.78 -11.93 3.57
C GLN A 28 -37.42 -10.72 2.86
N SER A 29 -36.68 -9.63 2.68
CA SER A 29 -37.00 -8.59 1.71
C SER A 29 -36.18 -8.86 0.44
N LYS A 30 -36.83 -9.45 -0.56
CA LYS A 30 -36.30 -9.56 -1.93
C LYS A 30 -36.40 -8.18 -2.58
N ILE A 31 -35.26 -7.56 -2.87
CA ILE A 31 -35.21 -6.40 -3.77
C ILE A 31 -34.88 -6.91 -5.17
N LEU A 32 -35.83 -6.69 -6.06
CA LEU A 32 -35.84 -7.05 -7.48
C LEU A 32 -34.96 -6.06 -8.25
N TRP A 33 -33.82 -6.51 -8.77
CA TRP A 33 -33.03 -5.72 -9.72
C TRP A 33 -33.56 -5.96 -11.14
N ASN A 34 -34.33 -4.99 -11.65
CA ASN A 34 -34.76 -4.98 -13.04
C ASN A 34 -33.58 -4.62 -13.96
N GLN A 35 -33.07 -5.61 -14.70
CA GLN A 35 -32.26 -5.37 -15.89
C GLN A 35 -33.15 -4.86 -17.01
N LYS A 36 -32.92 -3.62 -17.47
CA LYS A 36 -33.41 -3.17 -18.79
C LYS A 36 -32.26 -3.22 -19.79
N LYS A 37 -32.37 -4.16 -20.74
CA LYS A 37 -31.68 -4.17 -22.03
C LYS A 37 -32.47 -3.33 -23.03
N CYS A 38 -31.77 -2.52 -23.82
CA CYS A 38 -32.12 -2.08 -25.17
C CYS A 38 -30.84 -1.45 -25.76
N GLY A 39 -30.37 -1.65 -26.98
CA GLY A 39 -30.85 -2.34 -28.16
C GLY A 39 -29.84 -2.08 -29.30
N LYS A 40 -29.76 -3.02 -30.24
CA LYS A 40 -28.81 -3.15 -31.37
C LYS A 40 -28.73 -1.94 -32.32
N PHE A 41 -27.56 -1.71 -32.91
CA PHE A 41 -27.42 -1.25 -34.30
C PHE A 41 -26.39 -2.12 -35.03
N ARG A 42 -26.71 -2.51 -36.27
CA ARG A 42 -25.99 -3.45 -37.14
C ARG A 42 -25.92 -2.83 -38.54
N VAL A 43 -24.75 -2.97 -39.19
CA VAL A 43 -24.47 -3.08 -40.65
C VAL A 43 -24.61 -1.82 -41.54
N CYS A 44 -23.51 -1.43 -42.21
CA CYS A 44 -23.30 -1.70 -43.65
C CYS A 44 -21.86 -1.41 -44.11
N SER A 45 -21.31 -2.34 -44.91
CA SER A 45 -19.96 -2.38 -45.46
C SER A 45 -19.89 -1.79 -46.89
N GLU A 46 -18.64 -1.58 -47.31
CA GLU A 46 -18.08 -1.74 -48.66
C GLU A 46 -18.47 -0.78 -49.78
N PHE A 47 -17.43 -0.10 -50.29
CA PHE A 47 -17.19 -0.02 -51.73
C PHE A 47 -15.69 -0.28 -51.99
N CYS A 48 -15.38 -1.45 -52.55
CA CYS A 48 -14.15 -1.72 -53.29
C CYS A 48 -14.36 -1.32 -54.75
N LYS A 49 -13.37 -0.68 -55.39
CA LYS A 49 -12.96 -0.99 -56.79
C LYS A 49 -11.52 -0.54 -57.03
N GLU A 50 -10.67 -1.50 -57.37
CA GLU A 50 -9.40 -1.34 -58.09
C GLU A 50 -9.66 -1.76 -59.56
N PRO A 51 -8.87 -1.27 -60.54
CA PRO A 51 -8.32 -2.22 -61.50
C PRO A 51 -6.88 -1.91 -61.99
N THR A 52 -6.00 -2.91 -61.81
CA THR A 52 -5.28 -3.71 -62.84
C THR A 52 -4.42 -3.03 -63.94
N THR A 53 -3.09 -3.09 -63.75
CA THR A 53 -1.98 -3.51 -64.66
C THR A 53 -1.77 -2.91 -66.07
N GLN A 54 -0.53 -2.50 -66.41
CA GLN A 54 0.47 -3.29 -67.19
C GLN A 54 1.72 -2.49 -67.64
N TYR A 55 2.88 -3.15 -67.47
CA TYR A 55 4.16 -3.14 -68.22
C TYR A 55 4.93 -1.85 -68.57
N GLY A 56 6.17 -1.80 -68.06
CA GLY A 56 7.30 -1.05 -68.61
C GLY A 56 8.59 -1.37 -67.86
N VAL A 57 9.34 -2.37 -68.31
CA VAL A 57 10.66 -2.73 -67.78
C VAL A 57 11.74 -1.89 -68.46
N SER A 58 12.66 -1.28 -67.69
CA SER A 58 14.03 -1.11 -68.15
C SER A 58 15.01 -1.14 -66.97
N ARG A 59 15.96 -2.06 -67.08
CA ARG A 59 17.07 -2.32 -66.14
C ARG A 59 18.19 -1.32 -66.38
N ARG A 60 18.81 -0.82 -65.31
CA ARG A 60 20.27 -0.73 -65.16
C ARG A 60 20.63 -0.44 -63.71
N ASP A 61 21.48 -1.31 -63.20
CA ASP A 61 22.13 -1.25 -61.90
C ASP A 61 22.94 0.04 -61.73
N LEU A 62 22.84 0.63 -60.54
CA LEU A 62 24.00 1.26 -59.91
C LEU A 62 23.86 1.11 -58.40
N THR A 63 24.76 0.34 -57.82
CA THR A 63 24.83 0.07 -56.39
C THR A 63 25.80 1.03 -55.69
N PHE A 64 25.43 1.32 -54.44
CA PHE A 64 26.24 1.66 -53.26
C PHE A 64 26.42 3.11 -52.78
N ILE A 65 26.41 3.14 -51.43
CA ILE A 65 26.98 4.10 -50.45
C ILE A 65 25.97 5.15 -49.96
N ALA A 66 25.20 4.87 -48.90
CA ALA A 66 25.52 4.98 -47.46
C ALA A 66 25.41 6.43 -46.93
N LEU A 67 24.58 6.57 -45.87
CA LEU A 67 24.57 7.55 -44.76
C LEU A 67 23.14 7.49 -44.17
N SER A 68 22.90 6.64 -43.17
CA SER A 68 22.94 6.97 -41.74
C SER A 68 21.76 7.84 -41.26
N SER A 69 20.82 7.13 -40.61
CA SER A 69 19.98 7.53 -39.46
C SER A 69 19.18 8.85 -39.49
N SER A 70 17.86 8.73 -39.63
CA SER A 70 16.92 9.64 -38.97
C SER A 70 15.56 8.96 -38.77
N LEU A 71 15.38 8.32 -37.61
CA LEU A 71 14.05 7.98 -37.10
C LEU A 71 14.05 8.05 -35.58
N SER A 72 14.10 9.27 -35.05
CA SER A 72 13.76 9.51 -33.65
C SER A 72 12.26 9.30 -33.51
N LEU A 73 11.85 8.13 -32.99
CA LEU A 73 10.48 7.89 -32.55
C LEU A 73 10.21 8.82 -31.36
N ILE A 74 9.62 9.97 -31.64
CA ILE A 74 9.00 10.81 -30.61
C ILE A 74 7.75 10.04 -30.16
N PHE A 75 7.87 9.31 -29.06
CA PHE A 75 6.70 8.83 -28.33
C PHE A 75 5.91 10.05 -27.82
N PRO A 76 4.58 10.12 -28.04
CA PRO A 76 3.78 11.15 -27.41
C PRO A 76 3.61 10.74 -25.95
N PHE A 77 4.43 11.29 -25.05
CA PHE A 77 4.06 11.27 -23.64
C PHE A 77 2.91 12.27 -23.48
N SER A 78 1.70 11.74 -23.34
CA SER A 78 0.51 12.49 -23.00
C SER A 78 0.73 13.23 -21.67
N GLY A 79 0.71 14.56 -21.72
CA GLY A 79 0.34 15.42 -20.60
C GLY A 79 1.37 15.60 -19.49
N LEU A 80 2.57 16.09 -19.80
CA LEU A 80 3.38 16.78 -18.80
C LEU A 80 2.69 18.11 -18.48
N THR A 81 1.80 18.09 -17.49
CA THR A 81 1.38 19.32 -16.81
C THR A 81 2.66 19.89 -16.23
N ALA A 82 3.01 21.13 -16.53
CA ALA A 82 4.19 21.80 -15.97
C ALA A 82 4.25 21.49 -14.47
N GLU A 83 5.23 20.69 -14.04
CA GLU A 83 5.33 20.28 -12.66
C GLU A 83 5.50 21.56 -11.85
N GLU A 84 4.44 21.94 -11.16
CA GLU A 84 4.50 22.97 -10.15
C GLU A 84 5.58 22.54 -9.16
N GLU A 85 6.67 23.31 -9.07
CA GLU A 85 7.85 22.94 -8.29
C GLU A 85 7.49 22.89 -6.80
N LEU A 86 7.05 21.71 -6.36
CA LEU A 86 6.59 21.47 -5.02
C LEU A 86 7.79 21.56 -4.09
N LYS A 87 7.72 22.49 -3.12
CA LYS A 87 8.78 22.66 -2.14
C LYS A 87 8.75 21.51 -1.14
N MET A 88 9.72 20.60 -1.26
CA MET A 88 9.89 19.45 -0.38
C MET A 88 10.93 19.72 0.71
N GLY A 89 10.71 19.15 1.89
CA GLY A 89 11.69 19.00 2.95
C GLY A 89 12.24 17.58 2.98
N SER A 90 13.44 17.40 3.52
CA SER A 90 14.06 16.09 3.70
C SER A 90 13.97 15.63 5.14
N SER A 91 13.59 14.38 5.36
CA SER A 91 13.72 13.68 6.63
C SER A 91 14.77 12.58 6.49
N VAL A 92 15.72 12.55 7.41
CA VAL A 92 16.75 11.50 7.51
C VAL A 92 16.70 10.93 8.92
N ASP A 93 16.66 9.60 9.03
CA ASP A 93 16.72 8.87 10.29
C ASP A 93 17.96 7.98 10.28
N ASP A 94 18.99 8.37 11.03
CA ASP A 94 20.24 7.62 11.16
C ASP A 94 20.11 6.40 12.07
N ILE A 95 19.09 6.37 12.96
CA ILE A 95 18.85 5.28 13.92
C ILE A 95 18.31 4.05 13.19
N ASN A 96 17.35 4.26 12.30
CA ASN A 96 16.74 3.19 11.50
C ASN A 96 17.26 3.16 10.04
N ALA A 97 18.19 4.06 9.70
CA ALA A 97 18.87 4.17 8.42
C ALA A 97 17.90 4.26 7.21
N TYR A 98 17.05 5.28 7.20
CA TYR A 98 16.18 5.61 6.06
C TYR A 98 16.07 7.11 5.84
N SER A 99 15.59 7.50 4.65
CA SER A 99 15.25 8.88 4.32
C SER A 99 13.99 8.97 3.48
N TYR A 100 13.32 10.13 3.52
CA TYR A 100 12.24 10.47 2.62
C TYR A 100 12.05 11.99 2.53
N LEU A 101 11.37 12.44 1.49
CA LEU A 101 10.95 13.82 1.30
C LEU A 101 9.50 14.01 1.72
N TYR A 102 9.14 15.18 2.24
CA TYR A 102 7.77 15.52 2.62
C TYR A 102 7.40 16.95 2.17
N PRO A 103 6.14 17.22 1.83
CA PRO A 103 5.76 18.49 1.21
C PRO A 103 5.73 19.61 2.24
N ILE A 104 6.41 20.73 2.01
CA ILE A 104 6.40 21.91 2.89
C ILE A 104 5.44 22.97 2.36
N GLU A 105 5.41 23.18 1.05
CA GLU A 105 4.56 24.19 0.42
C GLU A 105 4.02 23.72 -0.93
N LEU A 106 2.74 24.00 -1.21
CA LEU A 106 2.15 23.88 -2.54
C LEU A 106 2.20 25.23 -3.26
N PRO A 107 2.79 25.32 -4.46
CA PRO A 107 3.00 26.61 -5.11
C PRO A 107 1.68 27.29 -5.53
N SER A 108 0.67 26.52 -5.92
CA SER A 108 -0.56 27.05 -6.56
C SER A 108 -1.41 27.92 -5.65
N LYS A 109 -1.19 27.83 -4.33
CA LYS A 109 -2.03 28.52 -3.33
C LYS A 109 -1.24 29.15 -2.18
N LYS A 110 0.10 29.20 -2.24
CA LYS A 110 0.95 29.50 -1.07
C LYS A 110 0.53 28.70 0.17
N PHE A 111 0.08 27.47 -0.06
CA PHE A 111 -0.39 26.62 1.02
C PHE A 111 0.83 26.03 1.71
N VAL A 112 0.93 26.25 3.02
CA VAL A 112 2.08 25.80 3.83
C VAL A 112 1.60 24.70 4.76
N PHE A 113 2.20 23.53 4.64
CA PHE A 113 1.91 22.42 5.54
C PHE A 113 2.43 22.75 6.95
N LYS A 114 1.62 22.47 7.97
CA LYS A 114 1.95 22.70 9.38
C LYS A 114 2.29 21.38 10.06
N TRP A 115 3.37 20.76 9.58
CA TRP A 115 3.86 19.51 10.14
C TRP A 115 4.30 19.66 11.59
N VAL A 116 3.76 18.78 12.43
CA VAL A 116 4.21 18.56 13.80
C VAL A 116 4.73 17.14 13.89
N GLU A 117 5.97 16.98 14.37
CA GLU A 117 6.55 15.67 14.64
C GLU A 117 5.98 15.13 15.95
N THR A 118 4.95 14.28 15.83
CA THR A 118 4.23 13.69 16.97
C THR A 118 5.02 12.55 17.59
N ARG A 119 5.85 11.87 16.80
CA ARG A 119 6.80 10.85 17.27
C ARG A 119 8.14 11.08 16.61
N LYS A 120 9.13 11.40 17.44
CA LYS A 120 10.52 11.47 16.98
C LYS A 120 11.01 10.09 16.56
N PRO A 121 11.92 10.02 15.56
CA PRO A 121 12.66 8.82 15.25
C PRO A 121 13.17 8.13 16.51
N GLU A 122 12.69 6.92 16.76
CA GLU A 122 13.11 6.08 17.87
C GLU A 122 13.42 4.66 17.39
N ARG A 123 14.26 3.97 18.14
CA ARG A 123 14.56 2.56 17.89
C ARG A 123 13.37 1.70 18.34
N TYR A 124 12.59 1.22 17.37
CA TYR A 124 11.53 0.21 17.50
C TYR A 124 10.67 0.41 18.77
N SER A 125 9.81 1.44 18.73
CA SER A 125 8.94 1.91 19.81
C SER A 125 8.74 0.94 20.98
N SER A 126 9.10 1.38 22.19
CA SER A 126 9.02 0.54 23.41
C SER A 126 7.60 0.35 23.93
N ALA A 127 6.59 0.93 23.26
CA ALA A 127 5.20 0.80 23.66
C ALA A 127 4.71 -0.66 23.52
N ALA A 128 3.96 -1.16 24.49
CA ALA A 128 3.36 -2.48 24.41
C ALA A 128 2.47 -2.61 23.15
N PRO A 129 2.48 -3.76 22.47
CA PRO A 129 1.65 -3.94 21.28
C PRO A 129 0.17 -3.92 21.67
N LEU A 130 -0.67 -3.29 20.85
CA LEU A 130 -2.10 -3.14 21.12
C LEU A 130 -2.87 -4.46 20.99
N SER A 131 -2.29 -5.44 20.30
CA SER A 131 -2.78 -6.81 20.20
C SER A 131 -1.60 -7.78 20.04
N PRO A 132 -1.74 -9.07 20.35
CA PRO A 132 -0.68 -10.06 20.14
C PRO A 132 -0.21 -10.18 18.68
N ASP A 133 -1.07 -9.77 17.74
CA ASP A 133 -0.78 -9.80 16.30
C ASP A 133 -0.23 -8.45 15.78
N ALA A 134 -0.28 -7.38 16.59
CA ALA A 134 0.18 -6.04 16.23
C ALA A 134 1.70 -5.91 16.35
N ARG A 135 2.41 -6.53 15.40
CA ARG A 135 3.88 -6.60 15.38
C ARG A 135 4.55 -5.43 14.67
N LEU A 136 3.78 -4.50 14.11
CA LEU A 136 4.30 -3.27 13.50
C LEU A 136 4.55 -2.19 14.55
N ARG A 137 5.72 -1.56 14.50
CA ARG A 137 6.11 -0.45 15.37
C ARG A 137 6.25 0.83 14.57
N ILE A 138 5.50 1.86 14.97
CA ILE A 138 5.65 3.20 14.41
C ILE A 138 6.91 3.83 15.02
N VAL A 139 7.92 4.07 14.19
CA VAL A 139 9.22 4.61 14.63
C VAL A 139 9.36 6.11 14.43
N SER A 140 8.56 6.68 13.53
CA SER A 140 8.51 8.13 13.28
C SER A 140 7.13 8.51 12.77
N GLU A 141 6.63 9.67 13.20
CA GLU A 141 5.33 10.17 12.77
C GLU A 141 5.31 11.70 12.72
N ARG A 142 4.75 12.22 11.63
CA ARG A 142 4.48 13.64 11.42
C ARG A 142 3.03 13.83 11.01
N VAL A 143 2.38 14.81 11.63
CA VAL A 143 0.96 15.10 11.41
C VAL A 143 0.80 16.57 11.07
N ASP A 144 0.04 16.87 10.02
CA ASP A 144 -0.53 18.19 9.81
C ASP A 144 -1.88 18.22 10.53
N ILE A 145 -1.95 18.95 11.64
CA ILE A 145 -3.14 18.99 12.49
C ILE A 145 -4.29 19.74 11.79
N ILE A 146 -3.96 20.72 10.94
CA ILE A 146 -4.94 21.57 10.28
C ILE A 146 -5.61 20.81 9.14
N ASP A 147 -4.81 20.23 8.26
CA ASP A 147 -5.28 19.54 7.06
C ASP A 147 -5.41 18.02 7.25
N ASN A 148 -5.16 17.51 8.46
CA ASN A 148 -5.36 16.13 8.87
C ASN A 148 -4.54 15.12 8.04
N LEU A 149 -3.32 15.52 7.69
CA LEU A 149 -2.37 14.72 6.95
C LEU A 149 -1.48 13.94 7.91
N ILE A 150 -1.11 12.72 7.54
CA ILE A 150 -0.25 11.88 8.38
C ILE A 150 0.80 11.25 7.49
N ILE A 151 2.06 11.38 7.90
CA ILE A 151 3.19 10.64 7.35
C ILE A 151 3.80 9.84 8.50
N SER A 152 3.89 8.52 8.35
CA SER A 152 4.40 7.64 9.39
C SER A 152 5.31 6.58 8.80
N VAL A 153 6.39 6.26 9.52
CA VAL A 153 7.25 5.12 9.22
C VAL A 153 6.98 4.03 10.24
N SER A 154 6.72 2.82 9.76
CA SER A 154 6.55 1.63 10.59
C SER A 154 7.51 0.52 10.19
N ILE A 155 7.98 -0.23 11.18
CA ILE A 155 8.87 -1.37 11.00
C ILE A 155 8.23 -2.59 11.66
N GLY A 156 8.26 -3.75 11.00
CA GLY A 156 7.85 -5.00 11.62
C GLY A 156 8.15 -6.22 10.77
N PRO A 157 7.99 -7.42 11.35
CA PRO A 157 8.27 -8.66 10.63
C PRO A 157 7.22 -8.92 9.55
N PRO A 158 7.59 -9.58 8.43
CA PRO A 158 6.61 -10.06 7.47
C PRO A 158 5.65 -11.07 8.11
N SER A 159 4.42 -11.12 7.59
CA SER A 159 3.42 -12.12 7.99
C SER A 159 3.75 -13.45 7.35
N SER A 160 4.16 -14.43 8.15
CA SER A 160 4.50 -15.78 7.68
C SER A 160 3.29 -16.55 7.11
N GLN A 161 2.07 -16.06 7.36
CA GLN A 161 0.85 -16.64 6.79
C GLN A 161 0.68 -16.25 5.32
N LEU A 162 1.13 -15.05 4.94
CA LEU A 162 0.98 -14.47 3.61
C LEU A 162 2.28 -14.61 2.80
N LEU A 163 3.40 -14.22 3.39
CA LEU A 163 4.74 -14.32 2.81
C LEU A 163 5.41 -15.61 3.29
N LYS A 164 5.18 -16.71 2.56
CA LYS A 164 5.69 -18.04 2.92
C LYS A 164 7.16 -18.25 2.56
N SER A 165 7.60 -17.66 1.46
CA SER A 165 9.00 -17.71 1.02
C SER A 165 9.83 -16.68 1.77
N LYS A 166 11.10 -17.00 2.05
CA LYS A 166 12.07 -16.04 2.59
C LYS A 166 12.73 -15.18 1.51
N GLU A 167 12.60 -15.57 0.24
CA GLU A 167 13.24 -14.89 -0.88
C GLU A 167 12.39 -13.72 -1.38
N LYS A 168 12.92 -12.49 -1.20
CA LYS A 168 12.25 -11.23 -1.58
C LYS A 168 11.84 -11.15 -3.05
N SER A 169 12.57 -11.80 -3.95
CA SER A 169 12.30 -11.83 -5.40
C SER A 169 10.99 -12.52 -5.76
N THR A 170 10.48 -13.38 -4.88
CA THR A 170 9.25 -14.14 -5.11
C THR A 170 7.99 -13.41 -4.63
N TRP A 171 8.14 -12.29 -3.92
CA TRP A 171 7.03 -11.59 -3.31
C TRP A 171 6.34 -10.64 -4.28
N SER A 172 5.02 -10.77 -4.42
CA SER A 172 4.23 -9.79 -5.17
C SER A 172 3.97 -8.54 -4.33
N ALA A 173 3.79 -7.40 -4.99
CA ALA A 173 3.44 -6.14 -4.30
C ALA A 173 2.16 -6.25 -3.48
N LYS A 174 1.20 -7.03 -4.00
CA LYS A 174 -0.05 -7.32 -3.31
C LYS A 174 0.17 -8.11 -2.03
N ASP A 175 0.97 -9.18 -2.06
CA ASP A 175 1.21 -10.00 -0.87
C ASP A 175 1.97 -9.23 0.22
N VAL A 176 2.89 -8.36 -0.18
CA VAL A 176 3.60 -7.45 0.74
C VAL A 176 2.62 -6.44 1.34
N ALA A 177 1.77 -5.82 0.53
CA ALA A 177 0.75 -4.90 1.02
C ALA A 177 -0.21 -5.59 2.00
N ASP A 178 -0.74 -6.76 1.65
CA ASP A 178 -1.63 -7.55 2.50
C ASP A 178 -0.94 -7.97 3.81
N SER A 179 0.37 -8.29 3.75
CA SER A 179 1.17 -8.59 4.94
C SER A 179 1.34 -7.40 5.88
N VAL A 180 1.51 -6.18 5.36
CA VAL A 180 1.63 -4.99 6.21
C VAL A 180 0.25 -4.59 6.75
N LEU A 181 -0.78 -4.67 5.92
CA LEU A 181 -2.15 -4.29 6.30
C LEU A 181 -2.74 -5.26 7.32
N SER A 182 -2.39 -6.56 7.29
CA SER A 182 -2.84 -7.52 8.29
C SER A 182 -2.43 -7.10 9.71
N ASP A 183 -1.19 -6.63 9.87
CA ASP A 183 -0.61 -6.29 11.17
C ASP A 183 -1.00 -4.87 11.63
N LYS A 184 -1.43 -3.98 10.71
CA LYS A 184 -2.01 -2.66 11.05
C LYS A 184 -3.40 -2.75 11.67
N SER A 185 -4.13 -3.85 11.44
CA SER A 185 -5.49 -4.02 11.97
C SER A 185 -5.45 -4.34 13.48
N ALA A 186 -5.64 -3.32 14.32
CA ALA A 186 -5.46 -3.41 15.77
C ALA A 186 -6.59 -4.16 16.52
N LEU A 187 -7.70 -4.49 15.86
CA LEU A 187 -8.87 -5.10 16.51
C LEU A 187 -9.00 -6.59 16.18
N ARG A 188 -9.38 -7.39 17.18
CA ARG A 188 -9.78 -8.81 17.03
C ARG A 188 -11.11 -8.88 16.29
N VAL A 189 -11.02 -8.65 15.00
CA VAL A 189 -12.13 -8.72 14.07
C VAL A 189 -11.98 -10.02 13.28
N THR A 190 -13.08 -10.71 12.96
CA THR A 190 -13.02 -11.88 12.08
C THR A 190 -12.41 -11.48 10.73
N SER A 191 -11.67 -12.36 10.07
CA SER A 191 -10.96 -12.04 8.80
C SER A 191 -11.85 -11.31 7.77
N THR A 192 -13.13 -11.69 7.66
CA THR A 192 -14.11 -11.05 6.79
C THR A 192 -14.42 -9.59 7.17
N GLN A 193 -14.44 -9.27 8.46
CA GLN A 193 -14.69 -7.91 8.94
C GLN A 193 -13.38 -7.09 9.00
N ARG A 194 -12.18 -7.72 8.99
CA ARG A 194 -10.88 -7.04 8.77
C ARG A 194 -10.76 -6.49 7.35
N LEU A 195 -11.16 -7.29 6.34
CA LEU A 195 -11.28 -6.84 4.94
C LEU A 195 -12.31 -5.70 4.77
N ALA A 196 -13.20 -5.49 5.75
CA ALA A 196 -14.17 -4.41 5.73
C ALA A 196 -13.64 -3.07 6.29
N GLU A 197 -12.45 -3.07 6.90
CA GLU A 197 -11.82 -1.87 7.46
C GLU A 197 -10.78 -1.25 6.52
N SER A 198 -10.04 -2.06 5.77
CA SER A 198 -9.07 -1.59 4.77
C SER A 198 -9.26 -2.26 3.41
N SER A 199 -9.20 -1.48 2.33
CA SER A 199 -9.29 -1.96 0.95
C SER A 199 -8.06 -1.53 0.15
N LEU A 200 -7.33 -2.49 -0.40
CA LEU A 200 -6.25 -2.26 -1.35
C LEU A 200 -6.83 -1.80 -2.71
N LEU A 201 -6.27 -0.75 -3.30
CA LEU A 201 -6.70 -0.18 -4.57
C LEU A 201 -5.73 -0.53 -5.71
N ASP A 202 -4.45 -0.24 -5.50
CA ASP A 202 -3.36 -0.55 -6.43
C ASP A 202 -2.16 -1.10 -5.67
N ALA A 203 -1.36 -1.91 -6.34
CA ALA A 203 -0.07 -2.36 -5.83
C ALA A 203 0.89 -2.68 -6.97
N HIS A 204 2.10 -2.13 -6.91
CA HIS A 204 3.15 -2.37 -7.89
C HIS A 204 4.53 -2.42 -7.21
N ALA A 205 5.52 -2.93 -7.93
CA ALA A 205 6.89 -3.05 -7.45
C ALA A 205 7.86 -2.34 -8.40
N SER A 206 8.94 -1.79 -7.84
CA SER A 206 10.05 -1.23 -8.60
C SER A 206 11.37 -1.59 -7.93
N VAL A 207 12.44 -1.65 -8.72
CA VAL A 207 13.79 -1.87 -8.22
C VAL A 207 14.57 -0.57 -8.36
N ILE A 208 15.12 -0.09 -7.25
CA ILE A 208 15.87 1.16 -7.18
C ILE A 208 17.17 0.87 -6.45
N ASP A 209 18.30 1.17 -7.09
CA ASP A 209 19.64 0.90 -6.55
C ASP A 209 19.87 -0.58 -6.12
N GLY A 210 19.24 -1.51 -6.84
CA GLY A 210 19.30 -2.95 -6.55
C GLY A 210 18.35 -3.43 -5.44
N GLU A 211 17.63 -2.52 -4.79
CA GLU A 211 16.64 -2.84 -3.75
C GLU A 211 15.22 -2.80 -4.28
N SER A 212 14.40 -3.77 -3.84
CA SER A 212 12.98 -3.85 -4.20
C SER A 212 12.16 -2.94 -3.30
N TYR A 213 11.32 -2.12 -3.92
CA TYR A 213 10.33 -1.28 -3.27
C TYR A 213 8.93 -1.67 -3.77
N TRP A 214 8.03 -1.95 -2.84
CA TRP A 214 6.63 -2.23 -3.13
C TRP A 214 5.77 -1.03 -2.76
N TYR A 215 5.06 -0.51 -3.75
CA TYR A 215 4.20 0.65 -3.64
C TYR A 215 2.75 0.20 -3.70
N TYR A 216 1.91 0.81 -2.87
CA TYR A 216 0.50 0.46 -2.86
C TYR A 216 -0.38 1.56 -2.28
N ASP A 217 -1.61 1.55 -2.76
CA ASP A 217 -2.65 2.53 -2.45
C ASP A 217 -3.78 1.80 -1.75
N TYR A 218 -4.29 2.35 -0.65
CA TYR A 218 -5.35 1.70 0.09
C TYR A 218 -6.24 2.69 0.83
N LEU A 219 -7.48 2.29 1.04
CA LEU A 219 -8.46 3.04 1.82
C LEU A 219 -8.61 2.40 3.19
N VAL A 220 -8.71 3.23 4.23
CA VAL A 220 -9.10 2.80 5.58
C VAL A 220 -10.39 3.50 5.97
N ARG A 221 -11.39 2.73 6.35
CA ARG A 221 -12.69 3.24 6.80
C ARG A 221 -12.54 3.82 8.21
N LYS A 222 -13.00 5.06 8.42
CA LYS A 222 -13.09 5.64 9.76
C LYS A 222 -14.35 5.16 10.47
N SER A 223 -14.29 5.05 11.80
CA SER A 223 -15.46 4.82 12.64
C SER A 223 -16.49 5.94 12.43
N PRO A 224 -17.77 5.62 12.14
CA PRO A 224 -18.81 6.62 12.05
C PRO A 224 -18.96 7.33 13.42
N THR A 225 -18.56 8.59 13.52
CA THR A 225 -18.89 9.42 14.69
C THR A 225 -20.30 9.99 14.52
N LYS A 226 -20.97 10.38 15.62
CA LYS A 226 -22.34 10.94 15.56
C LYS A 226 -22.45 12.17 14.63
N ALA A 227 -21.40 12.99 14.55
CA ALA A 227 -21.31 14.12 13.62
C ALA A 227 -21.07 13.70 12.17
N ALA A 228 -20.50 12.51 11.94
CA ALA A 228 -20.20 11.95 10.63
C ALA A 228 -21.33 11.11 10.03
N ALA A 229 -22.42 10.87 10.76
CA ALA A 229 -23.56 10.09 10.27
C ALA A 229 -24.24 10.71 9.03
N GLN A 230 -23.98 11.99 8.75
CA GLN A 230 -24.47 12.71 7.58
C GLN A 230 -23.55 12.60 6.34
N GLU A 231 -22.27 12.25 6.52
CA GLU A 231 -21.32 12.07 5.40
C GLU A 231 -21.20 10.57 5.09
N SER A 232 -21.81 10.14 3.98
CA SER A 232 -21.68 8.76 3.51
C SER A 232 -20.22 8.49 3.10
N ASN A 233 -19.58 7.50 3.73
CA ASN A 233 -18.26 6.97 3.41
C ASN A 233 -17.06 7.86 3.78
N LEU A 234 -16.85 8.10 5.09
CA LEU A 234 -15.58 8.62 5.59
C LEU A 234 -14.46 7.57 5.51
N PHE A 235 -13.68 7.63 4.43
CA PHE A 235 -12.42 6.92 4.31
C PHE A 235 -11.23 7.87 4.39
N ARG A 236 -10.11 7.34 4.86
CA ARG A 236 -8.80 7.95 4.72
C ARG A 236 -8.08 7.21 3.60
N HIS A 237 -7.54 7.97 2.64
CA HIS A 237 -6.75 7.41 1.55
C HIS A 237 -5.29 7.43 1.98
N TYR A 238 -4.65 6.28 1.86
CA TYR A 238 -3.23 6.06 2.10
C TYR A 238 -2.51 5.66 0.82
N VAL A 239 -1.29 6.16 0.70
CA VAL A 239 -0.26 5.64 -0.19
C VAL A 239 0.92 5.17 0.65
N ALA A 240 1.58 4.10 0.25
CA ALA A 240 2.70 3.55 0.99
C ALA A 240 3.78 2.95 0.09
N SER A 241 5.01 2.97 0.60
CA SER A 241 6.18 2.33 0.02
C SER A 241 6.80 1.47 1.10
N THR A 242 7.05 0.21 0.76
CA THR A 242 7.66 -0.77 1.63
C THR A 242 8.93 -1.29 1.00
N ALA A 243 9.98 -1.41 1.82
CA ALA A 243 11.21 -2.09 1.48
C ALA A 243 11.53 -3.12 2.56
N GLU A 244 12.32 -4.13 2.20
CA GLU A 244 12.76 -5.17 3.14
C GLU A 244 14.24 -4.94 3.50
N ARG A 245 14.56 -5.09 4.80
CA ARG A 245 15.92 -5.14 5.31
C ARG A 245 15.99 -6.04 6.52
N ASP A 246 17.01 -6.90 6.54
CA ASP A 246 17.33 -7.76 7.68
C ASP A 246 16.18 -8.67 8.13
N GLY A 247 15.27 -9.02 7.21
CA GLY A 247 14.07 -9.81 7.45
C GLY A 247 12.87 -9.01 7.96
N TYR A 248 12.91 -7.68 7.91
CA TYR A 248 11.84 -6.79 8.40
C TYR A 248 11.39 -5.82 7.30
N LEU A 249 10.10 -5.50 7.32
CA LEU A 249 9.46 -4.57 6.40
C LEU A 249 9.52 -3.16 6.98
N TYR A 250 10.13 -2.25 6.22
CA TYR A 250 10.18 -0.82 6.50
C TYR A 250 9.15 -0.15 5.59
N THR A 251 8.09 0.39 6.18
CA THR A 251 6.98 0.99 5.44
C THR A 251 6.86 2.47 5.76
N LEU A 252 7.03 3.32 4.76
CA LEU A 252 6.56 4.72 4.80
C LEU A 252 5.12 4.75 4.30
N SER A 253 4.20 5.29 5.09
CA SER A 253 2.82 5.55 4.67
C SER A 253 2.47 7.01 4.83
N ALA A 254 1.84 7.60 3.81
CA ALA A 254 1.35 8.96 3.79
C ALA A 254 -0.15 8.97 3.51
N SER A 255 -0.91 9.86 4.17
CA SER A 255 -2.38 9.81 4.07
C SER A 255 -3.08 11.14 4.26
N THR A 256 -4.29 11.21 3.71
CA THR A 256 -5.22 12.33 3.85
C THR A 256 -6.68 11.84 3.87
N LEU A 257 -7.61 12.72 4.21
CA LEU A 257 -9.04 12.40 4.11
C LEU A 257 -9.43 12.22 2.64
N GLY A 258 -10.33 11.28 2.35
CA GLY A 258 -10.75 10.97 0.98
C GLY A 258 -11.17 12.22 0.17
N LYS A 259 -11.89 13.15 0.80
CA LYS A 259 -12.32 14.42 0.18
C LYS A 259 -11.17 15.37 -0.22
N GLN A 260 -9.99 15.20 0.35
CA GLN A 260 -8.80 15.99 0.06
C GLN A 260 -7.84 15.27 -0.90
N TRP A 261 -8.14 14.03 -1.30
CA TRP A 261 -7.24 13.20 -2.11
C TRP A 261 -6.84 13.86 -3.43
N GLU A 262 -7.81 14.36 -4.20
CA GLU A 262 -7.52 15.03 -5.49
C GLU A 262 -6.54 16.20 -5.36
N ARG A 263 -6.53 16.87 -4.20
CA ARG A 263 -5.66 18.02 -3.95
C ARG A 263 -4.31 17.61 -3.36
N MET A 264 -4.29 16.67 -2.42
CA MET A 264 -3.11 16.35 -1.62
C MET A 264 -2.38 15.08 -2.10
N GLY A 265 -3.11 14.16 -2.73
CA GLY A 265 -2.65 12.84 -3.19
C GLY A 265 -1.35 12.90 -3.98
N PRO A 266 -1.23 13.72 -5.05
CA PRO A 266 0.00 13.79 -5.83
C PRO A 266 1.25 14.17 -5.02
N SER A 267 1.09 14.97 -3.97
CA SER A 267 2.19 15.36 -3.08
C SER A 267 2.60 14.22 -2.14
N LEU A 268 1.62 13.44 -1.69
CA LEU A 268 1.83 12.28 -0.84
C LEU A 268 2.42 11.11 -1.64
N GLU A 269 2.03 10.93 -2.90
CA GLU A 269 2.64 9.97 -3.83
C GLU A 269 4.13 10.28 -4.04
N LYS A 270 4.48 11.55 -4.28
CA LYS A 270 5.89 12.00 -4.35
C LYS A 270 6.66 11.74 -3.05
N THR A 271 6.02 11.94 -1.90
CA THR A 271 6.60 11.62 -0.58
C THR A 271 6.96 10.13 -0.51
N VAL A 272 6.01 9.26 -0.85
CA VAL A 272 6.17 7.81 -0.80
C VAL A 272 7.19 7.31 -1.83
N ALA A 273 7.19 7.86 -3.04
CA ALA A 273 8.15 7.56 -4.09
C ALA A 273 9.60 7.92 -3.73
N SER A 274 9.79 8.87 -2.80
CA SER A 274 11.11 9.31 -2.34
C SER A 274 11.69 8.47 -1.20
N PHE A 275 10.95 7.51 -0.67
CA PHE A 275 11.40 6.68 0.45
C PHE A 275 12.60 5.83 0.06
N ARG A 276 13.71 5.96 0.80
CA ARG A 276 14.93 5.19 0.55
C ARG A 276 15.50 4.64 1.84
N LEU A 277 15.94 3.40 1.75
CA LEU A 277 16.79 2.75 2.73
C LEU A 277 18.23 3.26 2.57
N LEU A 278 18.80 3.84 3.62
CA LEU A 278 20.18 4.35 3.65
C LEU A 278 21.15 3.28 4.16
N PRO A 279 22.45 3.32 3.79
CA PRO A 279 23.43 2.42 4.38
C PRO A 279 23.38 2.42 5.92
N PRO A 280 23.46 1.25 6.59
CA PRO A 280 23.53 1.18 8.03
C PRO A 280 24.63 2.06 8.61
N THR A 281 24.28 2.89 9.60
CA THR A 281 25.23 3.72 10.34
C THR A 281 25.71 3.00 11.60
N GLU A 282 26.65 3.58 12.35
CA GLU A 282 27.04 3.06 13.68
C GLU A 282 25.87 3.06 14.69
N SER A 283 24.87 3.92 14.48
CA SER A 283 23.67 4.00 15.33
C SER A 283 22.62 2.93 15.00
N TYR A 284 22.74 2.32 13.82
CA TYR A 284 21.82 1.31 13.34
C TYR A 284 21.97 0.01 14.12
N VAL A 285 20.86 -0.45 14.70
CA VAL A 285 20.77 -1.75 15.35
C VAL A 285 19.70 -2.54 14.63
N PRO A 286 20.04 -3.62 13.91
CA PRO A 286 19.07 -4.43 13.18
C PRO A 286 17.94 -4.93 14.09
N PRO A 287 16.70 -5.04 13.58
CA PRO A 287 15.56 -5.42 14.41
C PRO A 287 15.69 -6.81 15.06
N TYR A 288 16.38 -7.74 14.40
CA TYR A 288 16.62 -9.09 14.95
C TYR A 288 17.51 -9.12 16.20
N LYS A 289 18.20 -8.03 16.54
CA LYS A 289 18.97 -7.92 17.81
C LYS A 289 18.07 -7.62 19.01
N ASP A 290 16.93 -6.97 18.79
CA ASP A 290 15.93 -6.63 19.79
C ASP A 290 14.53 -7.20 19.43
N PRO A 291 14.39 -8.52 19.17
CA PRO A 291 13.15 -9.09 18.64
C PRO A 291 11.97 -8.91 19.59
N TRP A 292 12.21 -8.91 20.92
CA TRP A 292 11.18 -8.67 21.95
C TRP A 292 10.50 -7.30 21.84
N ARG A 293 11.04 -6.36 21.07
CA ARG A 293 10.34 -5.11 20.78
C ARG A 293 9.13 -5.31 19.87
N PHE A 294 8.99 -6.46 19.20
CA PHE A 294 7.93 -6.73 18.23
C PHE A 294 6.88 -7.74 18.73
N TRP A 295 7.01 -8.27 19.96
CA TRP A 295 6.14 -9.29 20.58
C TRP A 295 5.81 -8.91 22.03
#